data_AF-A0A5C7QZW3-F1
#
_entry.id   AF-A0A5C7QZW3-F1
#
_cell.length_a   1.000
_cell.length_b   1.000
_cell.length_c   1.000
_cell.angle_alpha   90.00
_cell.angle_beta   90.00
_cell.angle_gamma   90.00
#
_symmetry.space_group_name_H-M   'P 1'
#
loop_
_entity.id
_entity.type
_entity.pdbx_description
1 polymer ?
#
loop_
_entity_poly.entity_id
_entity_poly.type
_entity_poly.pdbx_seq_one_letter_code
_entity_poly.pdbx_strand_id
1 'polypeptide(L)' 'FADLFRTQIGLPVRKYILWRRLILALEHLKRGDSVTAAAHNAGFSDCAHLSRSFHRAYGTMPSNTELV' A
#
# COMPACT_ATOMS: atom_id res chain seq x y z
N PHE A 1 22.57 5.79 5.88
CA PHE A 1 21.49 4.78 5.86
C PHE A 1 20.78 4.69 4.51
N ALA A 2 20.24 5.79 3.97
CA ALA A 2 19.49 5.76 2.70
C ALA A 2 20.32 5.23 1.51
N ASP A 3 21.59 5.64 1.39
CA ASP A 3 22.48 5.17 0.32
C ASP A 3 22.81 3.68 0.46
N LEU A 4 23.18 3.23 1.67
CA LEU A 4 23.44 1.82 1.94
C LEU A 4 22.21 0.94 1.67
N PHE A 5 21.01 1.38 2.09
CA PHE A 5 19.77 0.66 1.81
C PHE A 5 19.51 0.56 0.31
N ARG A 6 19.72 1.63 -0.44
CA ARG A 6 19.56 1.64 -1.89
C ARG A 6 20.54 0.69 -2.56
N THR A 7 21.80 0.65 -2.13
CA THR A 7 22.82 -0.26 -2.67
C THR A 7 22.47 -1.72 -2.42
N GLN A 8 21.94 -2.05 -1.22
CA GLN A 8 21.62 -3.43 -0.86
C GLN A 8 20.28 -3.93 -1.43
N ILE A 9 19.25 -3.08 -1.46
CA ILE A 9 17.86 -3.46 -1.80
C ILE A 9 17.48 -3.05 -3.23
N GLY A 10 18.27 -2.18 -3.87
CA GLY A 10 18.01 -1.66 -5.22
C GLY A 10 16.89 -0.62 -5.30
N LEU A 11 16.25 -0.28 -4.17
CA LEU A 11 15.11 0.63 -4.12
C LEU A 11 15.35 1.77 -3.11
N PRO A 12 14.90 3.00 -3.43
CA PRO A 12 14.84 4.06 -2.43
C PRO A 12 13.94 3.67 -1.26
N VAL A 13 14.35 3.98 -0.03
CA VAL A 13 13.62 3.68 1.22
C VAL A 13 12.15 4.09 1.14
N ARG A 14 11.85 5.27 0.59
CA ARG A 14 10.46 5.76 0.45
C ARG A 14 9.59 4.85 -0.44
N LYS A 15 10.14 4.33 -1.54
CA LYS A 15 9.42 3.39 -2.41
C LYS A 15 9.18 2.07 -1.71
N TYR A 16 10.18 1.58 -0.98
CA TYR A 16 10.05 0.36 -0.19
C TYR A 16 8.96 0.49 0.89
N ILE A 17 8.95 1.59 1.65
CA ILE A 17 7.91 1.85 2.66
C ILE A 17 6.52 1.89 2.02
N LEU A 18 6.36 2.60 0.90
CA LEU A 18 5.06 2.67 0.22
C LEU A 18 4.57 1.29 -0.23
N TRP A 19 5.46 0.48 -0.80
CA TRP A 19 5.16 -0.90 -1.18
C TRP A 19 4.75 -1.76 0.02
N ARG A 20 5.47 -1.65 1.14
CA ARG A 20 5.10 -2.34 2.39
C ARG A 20 3.74 -1.92 2.93
N ARG A 21 3.40 -0.63 2.87
CA ARG A 21 2.07 -0.13 3.27
C ARG A 21 0.96 -0.68 2.38
N LEU A 22 1.18 -0.78 1.07
CA LEU A 22 0.20 -1.36 0.15
C LEU A 22 -0.08 -2.84 0.45
N ILE A 23 0.96 -3.63 0.75
CA ILE A 23 0.81 -5.03 1.16
C ILE A 23 0.00 -5.14 2.47
N LEU A 24 0.34 -4.33 3.48
CA LEU A 24 -0.40 -4.33 4.75
C LEU A 24 -1.87 -3.95 4.56
N ALA A 25 -2.16 -2.94 3.74
CA ALA A 25 -3.54 -2.56 3.43
C ALA A 25 -4.31 -3.72 2.79
N LEU A 26 -3.70 -4.45 1.85
CA LEU A 26 -4.29 -5.64 1.24
C LEU A 26 -4.53 -6.76 2.26
N GLU A 27 -3.62 -6.99 3.22
CA GLU A 27 -3.83 -7.97 4.29
C GLU A 27 -5.02 -7.61 5.17
N HIS A 28 -5.18 -6.33 5.53
CA HIS A 28 -6.35 -5.86 6.29
C HIS A 28 -7.65 -6.04 5.50
N LEU A 29 -7.66 -5.67 4.22
CA LEU A 29 -8.82 -5.88 3.36
C LEU A 29 -9.19 -7.37 3.24
N LYS A 30 -8.18 -8.26 3.11
CA LYS A 30 -8.40 -9.72 3.09
C LYS A 30 -8.99 -10.28 4.39
N ARG A 31 -8.77 -9.61 5.52
CA ARG A 31 -9.36 -9.97 6.82
C ARG A 31 -10.80 -9.47 6.98
N GLY A 32 -11.31 -8.69 6.01
CA GLY A 32 -12.66 -8.12 6.05
C GLY A 32 -12.73 -6.73 6.69
N ASP A 33 -11.59 -6.09 6.98
CA ASP A 33 -11.59 -4.72 7.48
C ASP A 33 -12.18 -3.76 6.44
N SER A 34 -12.86 -2.71 6.89
CA SER A 34 -13.32 -1.64 6.00
C SER A 34 -12.12 -0.95 5.33
N VAL A 35 -12.32 -0.38 4.14
CA VAL A 35 -11.25 0.32 3.40
C VAL A 35 -10.63 1.45 4.22
N THR A 36 -11.43 2.16 5.00
CA THR A 36 -10.96 3.20 5.92
C THR A 36 -10.07 2.62 7.02
N ALA A 37 -10.51 1.54 7.68
CA ALA A 37 -9.71 0.88 8.71
C ALA A 37 -8.39 0.32 8.14
N ALA A 38 -8.45 -0.35 6.99
CA ALA A 38 -7.28 -0.88 6.29
C ALA A 38 -6.28 0.23 5.93
N ALA A 39 -6.76 1.40 5.47
CA ALA A 39 -5.90 2.54 5.17
C ALA A 39 -5.15 3.03 6.42
N HIS A 40 -5.86 3.25 7.53
CA HIS A 40 -5.24 3.72 8.77
C HIS A 40 -4.29 2.69 9.37
N ASN A 41 -4.70 1.42 9.43
CA ASN A 41 -3.88 0.33 9.97
C ASN A 41 -2.60 0.11 9.14
N ALA A 42 -2.65 0.36 7.83
CA ALA A 42 -1.49 0.30 6.95
C ALA A 42 -0.65 1.59 6.93
N GLY A 43 -1.02 2.62 7.69
CA GLY A 43 -0.27 3.88 7.80
C GLY A 43 -0.52 4.90 6.68
N PHE A 44 -1.67 4.83 6.01
CA PHE A 44 -2.18 5.92 5.16
C PHE A 44 -2.96 6.94 6.00
N SER A 45 -3.00 8.18 5.52
CA SER A 45 -3.74 9.26 6.18
C SER A 45 -5.25 9.08 6.12
N ASP A 46 -5.73 8.49 5.04
CA ASP A 46 -7.14 8.30 4.71
C ASP A 46 -7.27 7.27 3.56
N CYS A 47 -8.51 6.84 3.30
CA CYS A 47 -8.81 5.90 2.22
C CYS A 47 -8.48 6.46 0.83
N ALA A 48 -8.61 7.77 0.60
CA ALA A 48 -8.31 8.38 -0.70
C ALA A 48 -6.79 8.38 -0.99
N HIS A 49 -5.95 8.54 0.03
CA HIS A 49 -4.50 8.40 -0.07
C HIS A 49 -4.11 6.95 -0.37
N LEU A 50 -4.74 5.98 0.28
CA LEU A 50 -4.59 4.57 -0.09
C LEU A 50 -4.97 4.35 -1.56
N SER A 51 -6.16 4.79 -2.00
CA SER A 51 -6.63 4.60 -3.38
C SER A 51 -5.70 5.23 -4.43
N ARG A 52 -5.27 6.49 -4.22
CA ARG A 52 -4.30 7.15 -5.14
C ARG A 52 -2.97 6.40 -5.19
N SER A 53 -2.49 5.92 -4.04
CA SER A 53 -1.25 5.15 -3.97
C SER A 53 -1.36 3.79 -4.66
N PHE A 54 -2.50 3.11 -4.48
CA PHE A 54 -2.80 1.84 -5.11
C PHE A 54 -2.91 1.98 -6.63
N HIS A 55 -3.69 2.96 -7.10
CA HIS A 55 -3.81 3.27 -8.53
C HIS A 55 -2.46 3.59 -9.16
N ARG A 56 -1.60 4.36 -8.47
CA ARG A 56 -0.25 4.65 -8.97
C ARG A 56 0.64 3.40 -9.06
N ALA A 57 0.43 2.43 -8.18
CA ALA A 57 1.21 1.20 -8.13
C ALA A 57 0.70 0.10 -9.07
N TYR A 58 -0.63 -0.02 -9.25
CA TYR A 58 -1.29 -1.16 -9.88
C TYR A 58 -2.34 -0.80 -10.93
N GLY A 59 -2.51 0.49 -11.25
CA GLY A 59 -3.44 0.97 -12.27
C GLY A 59 -4.85 1.24 -11.72
N THR A 60 -5.49 0.32 -11.02
CA THR A 60 -6.83 0.51 -10.45
C THR A 60 -6.99 -0.22 -9.12
N MET A 61 -7.81 0.29 -8.21
CA MET A 61 -8.13 -0.39 -6.94
C MET A 61 -9.27 -1.40 -7.17
N PRO A 62 -9.24 -2.61 -6.60
CA PRO A 62 -10.28 -3.62 -6.78
C PRO A 62 -11.53 -3.30 -5.93
N SER A 63 -12.03 -2.07 -5.99
CA SER A 63 -13.29 -1.70 -5.36
C SER A 63 -14.52 -2.09 -6.19
N ASN A 64 -14.34 -2.70 -7.36
CA ASN A 64 -15.44 -3.02 -8.27
C ASN A 64 -15.24 -4.26 -9.16
N THR A 65 -14.31 -5.14 -8.80
CA THR A 65 -14.11 -6.40 -9.52
C THR A 65 -13.88 -7.48 -8.49
N GLU A 66 -14.76 -8.48 -8.48
CA GLU A 66 -14.68 -9.64 -7.61
C GLU A 66 -13.27 -10.24 -7.68
N LEU A 67 -12.61 -10.34 -6.52
CA LEU A 67 -11.40 -11.11 -6.38
C LEU A 67 -11.81 -12.59 -6.45
N VAL A 68 -11.78 -13.16 -7.66
CA VAL A 68 -11.84 -14.60 -7.93
C VAL A 68 -10.50 -15.23 -7.59
#